data_AF-A0A9X6NDG0-F1
#
_entry.id   AF-A0A9X6NDG0-F1
#
_cell.length_a   1.000
_cell.length_b   1.000
_cell.length_c   1.000
_cell.angle_alpha   90.00
_cell.angle_beta   90.00
_cell.angle_gamma   90.00
#
_symmetry.space_group_name_H-M   'P 1'
#
loop_
_entity.id
_entity.type
_entity.pdbx_description
1 polymer ?
#
loop_
_entity_poly.entity_id
_entity_poly.type
_entity_poly.pdbx_seq_one_letter_code
_entity_poly.pdbx_strand_id
1 'polypeptide(L)'
;MTLNEGLKAIQEKARQQTIEAVTWAVTFIKDTEGVNSKITAQKLAEVTNLSRAVLYKQHIRGIWDVNWQQCKKHSLKQNDAVCVDNTDLQLQIDELTYKLSIVENNNEKLKRKLEQEQTRLQINVQEIKEIKEKHQKLLYQYLKILRELHVRGIKIEDLNIESTICPRFRDYLQSI
;
A
#
# COMPACT_ATOMS: atom_id res chain seq x y z
N MET A 1 44.39 43.69 -27.64
CA MET A 1 44.08 42.30 -28.00
C MET A 1 44.90 41.41 -27.10
N THR A 2 44.26 40.79 -26.10
CA THR A 2 44.97 39.86 -25.23
C THR A 2 45.29 38.58 -26.02
N LEU A 3 46.46 37.99 -25.79
CA LEU A 3 47.07 36.89 -26.55
C LEU A 3 46.17 35.64 -26.75
N ASN A 4 45.03 35.56 -26.08
CA ASN A 4 44.14 34.40 -26.01
C ASN A 4 42.72 34.62 -26.57
N GLU A 5 42.39 35.82 -27.05
CA GLU A 5 41.05 36.12 -27.59
C GLU A 5 40.74 35.30 -28.86
N GLY A 6 41.71 35.15 -29.76
CA GLY A 6 41.55 34.37 -30.99
C GLY A 6 41.26 32.89 -30.73
N LEU A 7 41.96 32.27 -29.77
CA LEU A 7 41.74 30.87 -29.40
C LEU A 7 40.36 30.67 -28.77
N LYS A 8 39.90 31.61 -27.94
CA LYS A 8 38.54 31.59 -27.38
C LYS A 8 37.49 31.67 -28.47
N ALA A 9 37.65 32.56 -29.45
CA ALA A 9 36.71 32.69 -30.57
C ALA A 9 36.64 31.41 -31.42
N ILE A 10 37.78 30.76 -31.69
CA ILE A 10 37.84 29.49 -32.42
C ILE A 10 37.14 28.37 -31.63
N GLN A 11 37.39 28.29 -30.32
CA GLN A 11 36.75 27.30 -29.45
C GLN A 11 35.23 27.49 -29.37
N GLU A 12 34.76 28.73 -29.26
CA GLU A 12 33.33 29.03 -29.21
C GLU A 12 32.65 28.74 -30.55
N LYS A 13 33.31 29.05 -31.67
CA LYS A 13 32.81 28.68 -33.00
C LYS A 13 32.67 27.17 -33.16
N ALA A 14 33.68 26.40 -32.74
CA ALA A 14 33.61 24.93 -32.77
C ALA A 14 32.51 24.38 -31.85
N ARG A 15 32.27 25.02 -30.71
CA ARG A 15 31.18 24.69 -29.79
C ARG A 15 29.81 24.96 -30.40
N GLN A 16 29.62 26.07 -31.09
CA GLN A 16 28.37 26.39 -31.78
C GLN A 16 28.09 25.40 -32.91
N GLN A 17 29.09 25.09 -33.73
CA GLN A 17 28.96 24.09 -34.80
C GLN A 17 28.53 22.71 -34.28
N THR A 18 29.08 22.28 -33.14
CA THR A 18 28.69 21.01 -32.52
C THR A 18 27.28 21.05 -31.93
N ILE A 19 26.86 22.19 -31.37
CA ILE A 19 25.48 22.39 -30.90
C ILE A 19 24.50 22.31 -32.08
N GLU A 20 24.78 23.03 -33.17
CA GLU A 20 23.95 23.07 -34.38
C GLU A 20 23.84 21.69 -35.05
N ALA A 21 24.95 20.95 -35.13
CA ALA A 21 24.93 19.60 -35.67
C ALA A 21 24.03 18.65 -34.86
N VAL A 22 24.06 18.76 -33.53
CA VAL A 22 23.26 17.91 -32.64
C VAL A 22 21.80 18.34 -32.61
N THR A 23 21.50 19.65 -32.62
CA THR A 23 20.10 20.11 -32.72
C THR A 23 19.48 19.68 -34.04
N TRP A 24 20.21 19.79 -35.15
CA TRP A 24 19.76 19.32 -36.45
C TRP A 24 19.54 17.80 -36.47
N ALA A 25 20.43 17.01 -35.88
CA ALA A 25 20.25 15.56 -35.80
C ALA A 25 19.04 15.17 -34.95
N VAL A 26 18.78 15.90 -33.86
CA VAL A 26 17.58 15.71 -33.04
C VAL A 26 16.31 16.00 -33.84
N THR A 27 16.28 17.09 -34.61
CA THR A 27 15.11 17.41 -35.46
C THR A 27 14.94 16.38 -36.56
N PHE A 28 16.03 15.99 -37.23
CA PHE A 28 16.02 14.98 -38.28
C PHE A 28 15.48 13.62 -37.80
N ILE A 29 15.90 13.16 -36.62
CA ILE A 29 15.41 11.90 -36.03
C ILE A 29 13.91 12.01 -35.68
N LYS A 30 13.44 13.18 -35.24
CA LYS A 30 12.01 13.39 -34.96
C LYS A 30 11.16 13.45 -36.23
N ASP A 31 11.69 14.04 -37.29
CA ASP A 31 10.99 14.15 -38.57
C ASP A 31 10.88 12.80 -39.29
N THR A 32 11.87 11.91 -39.08
CA THR A 32 11.93 10.59 -39.70
C THR A 32 11.24 9.49 -38.88
N GLU A 33 11.45 9.44 -37.57
CA GLU A 33 10.90 8.39 -36.68
C GLU A 33 9.63 8.82 -35.93
N GLY A 34 9.24 10.10 -36.02
CA GLY A 34 8.11 10.69 -35.32
C GLY A 34 8.50 11.43 -34.03
N VAL A 35 7.59 12.29 -33.56
CA VAL A 35 7.82 13.28 -32.48
C VAL A 35 8.25 12.65 -31.14
N ASN A 36 7.80 11.42 -30.86
CA ASN A 36 8.06 10.69 -29.61
C ASN A 36 9.23 9.70 -29.70
N SER A 37 10.08 9.82 -30.72
CA SER A 37 11.21 8.92 -30.91
C SER A 37 12.23 9.02 -29.78
N LYS A 38 12.74 7.87 -29.35
CA LYS A 38 13.77 7.80 -28.30
C LYS A 38 15.13 8.18 -28.90
N ILE A 39 15.58 9.39 -28.59
CA ILE A 39 16.89 9.88 -29.01
C ILE A 39 17.97 9.24 -28.14
N THR A 40 18.81 8.42 -28.76
CA THR A 40 19.92 7.73 -28.10
C THR A 40 21.24 8.26 -28.63
N ALA A 41 22.28 8.29 -27.80
CA ALA A 41 23.62 8.74 -28.21
C ALA A 41 24.17 7.99 -29.44
N GLN A 42 23.81 6.72 -29.61
CA GLN A 42 24.21 5.93 -30.78
C GLN A 42 23.61 6.50 -32.08
N LYS A 43 22.29 6.76 -32.11
CA LYS A 43 21.62 7.35 -33.27
C LYS A 43 22.20 8.71 -33.63
N LEU A 44 22.48 9.54 -32.62
CA LEU A 44 23.11 10.84 -32.84
C LEU A 44 24.53 10.71 -33.39
N ALA A 45 25.32 9.73 -32.92
CA ALA A 45 26.66 9.50 -33.44
C ALA A 45 26.65 9.04 -34.90
N GLU A 46 25.69 8.20 -35.29
CA GLU A 46 25.50 7.74 -36.68
C GLU A 46 25.12 8.90 -37.62
N VAL A 47 24.26 9.82 -37.18
CA VAL A 47 23.79 10.95 -38.00
C VAL A 47 24.81 12.09 -38.06
N THR A 48 25.49 12.39 -36.95
CA THR A 48 26.39 13.56 -36.85
C THR A 48 27.86 13.24 -37.10
N ASN A 49 28.24 11.96 -37.14
CA ASN A 49 29.64 11.49 -37.11
C ASN A 49 30.45 12.02 -35.90
N LEU A 50 29.79 12.50 -34.85
CA LEU A 50 30.45 12.91 -33.62
C LEU A 50 30.75 11.71 -32.74
N SER A 51 31.88 11.75 -32.04
CA SER A 51 32.20 10.71 -31.08
C SER A 51 31.22 10.72 -29.91
N ARG A 52 30.95 9.53 -29.36
CA ARG A 52 30.07 9.38 -28.21
C ARG A 52 30.51 10.23 -27.01
N ALA A 53 31.82 10.42 -26.83
CA ALA A 53 32.39 11.27 -25.79
C ALA A 53 32.00 12.76 -25.96
N VAL A 54 31.91 13.26 -27.20
CA VAL A 54 31.48 14.64 -27.48
C VAL A 54 30.01 14.84 -27.09
N LEU A 55 29.14 13.86 -27.37
CA LEU A 55 27.71 13.93 -27.05
C LEU A 55 27.41 14.02 -25.55
N TYR A 56 28.31 13.52 -24.70
CA TYR A 56 28.18 13.60 -23.24
C TYR A 56 28.80 14.86 -22.62
N LYS A 57 29.40 15.76 -23.42
CA LYS A 57 29.87 17.05 -22.90
C LYS A 57 28.70 17.89 -22.39
N GLN A 58 28.94 18.66 -21.33
CA GLN A 58 27.91 19.41 -20.58
C GLN A 58 27.06 20.36 -21.44
N HIS A 59 27.63 20.93 -22.50
CA HIS A 59 26.94 21.86 -23.40
C HIS A 59 26.07 21.17 -24.47
N ILE A 60 26.28 19.87 -24.72
CA ILE A 60 25.54 19.09 -25.72
C ILE A 60 24.51 18.20 -25.05
N ARG A 61 24.87 17.57 -23.93
CA ARG A 61 24.04 16.58 -23.25
C ARG A 61 22.63 17.10 -22.93
N GLY A 62 22.51 18.37 -22.53
CA GLY A 62 21.20 18.97 -22.25
C GLY A 62 20.28 19.20 -23.46
N ILE A 63 20.78 19.06 -24.69
CA ILE A 63 20.00 19.25 -25.92
C ILE A 63 19.14 18.01 -26.21
N TRP A 64 19.66 16.82 -25.90
CA TRP A 64 19.04 15.55 -26.31
C TRP A 64 18.69 14.61 -25.14
N ASP A 65 19.36 14.73 -23.99
CA ASP A 65 19.11 13.90 -22.80
C ASP A 65 18.06 14.59 -21.90
N VAL A 66 16.81 14.13 -21.98
CA VAL A 66 15.68 14.67 -21.19
C VAL A 66 15.91 14.48 -19.69
N ASN A 67 16.53 13.38 -19.28
CA ASN A 67 16.79 13.07 -17.87
C ASN A 67 17.85 14.03 -17.29
N TRP A 68 18.79 14.50 -18.12
CA TRP A 68 19.81 15.46 -17.69
C TRP A 68 19.23 16.83 -17.32
N GLN A 69 18.16 17.28 -17.98
CA GLN A 69 17.51 18.55 -17.65
C GLN A 69 16.81 18.52 -16.28
N GLN A 70 16.33 17.35 -15.85
CA GLN A 70 15.75 17.17 -14.51
C GLN A 70 16.80 17.37 -13.42
N CYS A 71 18.03 16.88 -13.61
CA CYS A 71 19.12 17.05 -12.64
C CYS A 71 19.56 18.51 -12.45
N LYS A 72 19.53 19.35 -13.49
CA LYS A 72 19.94 20.77 -13.37
C LYS A 72 18.98 21.64 -12.57
N LYS A 73 17.69 21.30 -12.52
CA LYS A 73 16.71 22.05 -11.72
C LYS A 73 16.96 21.90 -10.21
N HIS A 74 17.68 20.86 -9.79
CA HIS A 74 18.01 20.60 -8.39
C HIS A 74 19.37 21.16 -7.94
N SER A 75 20.18 21.77 -8.82
CA SER A 75 21.59 22.04 -8.53
C SER A 75 22.00 23.53 -8.50
N LEU A 76 21.08 24.47 -8.31
CA LEU A 76 21.42 25.90 -8.24
C LEU A 76 20.80 26.58 -7.01
N LYS A 77 21.43 26.37 -5.84
CA LYS A 77 21.59 27.27 -4.67
C LYS A 77 22.20 26.47 -3.51
N GLN A 78 23.52 26.34 -3.49
CA GLN A 78 24.17 25.19 -2.85
C GLN A 78 24.44 25.28 -1.33
N ASN A 79 24.16 26.41 -0.66
CA ASN A 79 24.48 26.53 0.78
C ASN A 79 23.28 26.90 1.68
N ASP A 80 22.30 27.68 1.21
CA ASP A 80 21.13 28.02 2.02
C ASP A 80 19.97 27.01 1.85
N ALA A 81 19.83 26.38 0.68
CA ALA A 81 18.75 25.42 0.42
C ALA A 81 18.96 24.08 1.13
N VAL A 82 20.21 23.63 1.29
CA VAL A 82 20.53 22.35 1.95
C VAL A 82 20.13 22.36 3.43
N CYS A 83 20.20 23.51 4.10
CA CYS A 83 19.75 23.65 5.48
C CYS A 83 18.22 23.59 5.58
N VAL A 84 17.51 24.28 4.68
CA VAL A 84 16.05 24.28 4.63
C VAL A 84 15.49 22.91 4.24
N ASP A 85 16.09 22.26 3.24
CA ASP A 85 15.71 20.90 2.81
C ASP A 85 15.96 19.87 3.93
N ASN A 86 17.05 19.99 4.69
CA ASN A 86 17.29 19.11 5.85
C ASN A 86 16.30 19.37 6.99
N THR A 87 15.91 20.62 7.25
CA THR A 87 14.90 20.92 8.28
C THR A 87 13.51 20.42 7.86
N ASP A 88 13.15 20.56 6.58
CA ASP A 88 11.87 20.09 6.06
C ASP A 88 11.80 18.56 6.04
N LEU A 89 12.92 17.90 5.70
CA LEU A 89 13.03 16.44 5.82
C LEU A 89 12.96 15.99 7.28
N GLN A 90 13.57 16.73 8.22
CA GLN A 90 13.48 16.42 9.65
C GLN A 90 12.05 16.55 10.17
N LEU A 91 11.33 17.61 9.77
CA LEU A 91 9.91 17.78 10.11
C LEU A 91 9.04 16.65 9.55
N GLN A 92 9.31 16.18 8.33
CA GLN A 92 8.62 15.03 7.76
C GLN A 92 8.93 13.73 8.52
N ILE A 93 10.18 13.53 8.94
CA ILE A 93 10.57 12.39 9.78
C ILE A 93 9.82 12.45 11.12
N ASP A 94 9.77 13.61 11.76
CA ASP A 94 9.08 13.81 13.04
C ASP A 94 7.57 13.59 12.90
N GLU A 95 6.96 14.07 11.81
CA GLU A 95 5.54 13.83 11.54
C GLU A 95 5.24 12.34 11.26
N LEU A 96 6.10 11.67 10.48
CA LEU A 96 5.96 10.25 10.18
C LEU A 96 6.17 9.37 11.41
N THR A 97 7.15 9.70 12.25
CA THR A 97 7.38 8.98 13.52
C THR A 97 6.23 9.18 14.49
N TYR A 98 5.65 10.38 14.56
CA TYR A 98 4.44 10.62 15.34
C TYR A 98 3.25 9.80 14.83
N LYS A 99 2.99 9.79 13.51
CA LYS A 99 1.93 8.98 12.90
C LYS A 99 2.14 7.48 13.16
N LEU A 100 3.38 7.00 13.06
CA LEU A 100 3.73 5.62 13.40
C LEU A 100 3.39 5.31 14.85
N SER A 101 3.76 6.18 15.80
CA SER A 101 3.46 5.99 17.22
C SER A 101 1.95 5.90 17.52
N ILE A 102 1.12 6.66 16.80
CA ILE A 102 -0.35 6.58 16.92
C ILE A 102 -0.85 5.23 16.42
N VAL A 103 -0.38 4.82 15.24
CA VAL A 103 -0.79 3.55 14.62
C VAL A 103 -0.36 2.36 15.48
N GLU A 104 0.85 2.37 16.02
CA GLU A 104 1.37 1.34 16.92
C GLU A 104 0.51 1.23 18.19
N ASN A 105 0.23 2.36 18.84
CA ASN A 105 -0.65 2.40 20.02
C ASN A 105 -2.06 1.88 19.72
N ASN A 106 -2.62 2.22 18.56
CA ASN A 106 -3.93 1.71 18.14
C ASN A 106 -3.88 0.20 17.87
N ASN A 107 -2.81 -0.28 17.25
CA ASN A 107 -2.61 -1.69 16.98
C ASN A 107 -2.49 -2.50 18.28
N GLU A 108 -1.74 -2.00 19.27
CA GLU A 108 -1.69 -2.60 20.60
C GLU A 108 -3.06 -2.65 21.29
N LYS A 109 -3.83 -1.57 21.23
CA LYS A 109 -5.19 -1.55 21.79
C LYS A 109 -6.08 -2.59 21.12
N LEU A 110 -6.00 -2.74 19.80
CA LEU A 110 -6.76 -3.74 19.05
C LEU A 110 -6.33 -5.17 19.40
N LYS A 111 -5.03 -5.43 19.55
CA LYS A 111 -4.51 -6.73 20.00
C LYS A 111 -5.06 -7.12 21.38
N ARG A 112 -5.03 -6.19 22.36
CA ARG A 112 -5.59 -6.44 23.69
C ARG A 112 -7.10 -6.73 23.65
N LYS A 113 -7.86 -6.01 22.81
CA LYS A 113 -9.30 -6.30 22.62
C LYS A 113 -9.53 -7.67 21.99
N LEU A 114 -8.71 -8.06 21.03
CA LEU A 114 -8.80 -9.37 20.38
C LEU A 114 -8.56 -10.50 21.38
N GLU A 115 -7.54 -10.39 22.23
CA GLU A 115 -7.23 -11.36 23.29
C GLU A 115 -8.40 -11.47 24.29
N GLN A 116 -9.01 -10.34 24.67
CA GLN A 116 -10.19 -10.33 25.54
C GLN A 116 -11.39 -11.04 24.91
N GLU A 117 -11.66 -10.83 23.63
CA GLU A 117 -12.75 -11.53 22.94
C GLU A 117 -12.47 -13.03 22.80
N GLN A 118 -11.21 -13.42 22.52
CA GLN A 118 -10.83 -14.83 22.46
C GLN A 118 -11.03 -15.55 23.80
N THR A 119 -10.62 -14.93 24.91
CA THR A 119 -10.84 -15.49 26.25
C THR A 119 -12.34 -15.58 26.59
N ARG A 120 -13.14 -14.56 26.26
CA ARG A 120 -14.60 -14.61 26.41
C ARG A 120 -15.22 -15.75 25.61
N LEU A 121 -14.79 -15.93 24.36
CA LEU A 121 -15.27 -17.03 23.51
C LEU A 121 -14.93 -18.39 24.11
N GLN A 122 -13.73 -18.58 24.64
CA GLN A 122 -13.34 -19.83 25.30
C GLN A 122 -14.23 -20.14 26.52
N ILE A 123 -14.52 -19.13 27.35
CA ILE A 123 -15.44 -19.28 28.48
C ILE A 123 -16.85 -19.64 27.99
N ASN A 124 -17.39 -18.89 27.02
CA ASN A 124 -18.72 -19.15 26.48
C ASN A 124 -18.86 -20.56 25.88
N VAL A 125 -17.84 -21.04 25.17
CA VAL A 125 -17.81 -22.41 24.61
C VAL A 125 -17.90 -23.45 25.74
N GLN A 126 -17.16 -23.24 26.82
CA GLN A 126 -17.19 -24.11 27.98
C GLN A 126 -18.56 -24.08 28.69
N GLU A 127 -19.14 -22.89 28.89
CA GLU A 127 -20.48 -22.73 29.48
C GLU A 127 -21.56 -23.42 28.65
N ILE A 128 -21.54 -23.23 27.32
CA ILE A 128 -22.48 -23.91 26.39
C ILE A 128 -22.34 -25.42 26.50
N LYS A 129 -21.11 -25.94 26.59
CA LYS A 129 -20.85 -27.37 26.74
C LYS A 129 -21.44 -27.90 28.05
N GLU A 130 -21.23 -27.21 29.16
CA GLU A 130 -21.78 -27.58 30.46
C GLU A 130 -23.31 -27.53 30.49
N ILE A 131 -23.90 -26.49 29.90
CA ILE A 131 -25.35 -26.37 29.76
C ILE A 131 -25.89 -27.55 28.94
N LYS A 132 -25.25 -27.89 27.82
CA LYS A 132 -25.64 -29.02 26.98
C LYS A 132 -25.60 -30.34 27.75
N GLU A 133 -24.55 -30.59 28.53
CA GLU A 133 -24.43 -31.79 29.36
C GLU A 133 -25.53 -31.86 30.44
N LYS A 134 -25.86 -30.72 31.08
CA LYS A 134 -26.97 -30.64 32.05
C LYS A 134 -28.31 -30.97 31.39
N HIS A 135 -28.59 -30.40 30.22
CA HIS A 135 -29.83 -30.67 29.47
C HIS A 135 -29.91 -32.12 29.00
N GLN A 136 -28.79 -32.73 28.58
CA GLN A 136 -28.75 -34.14 28.20
C GLN A 136 -29.07 -35.06 29.39
N LYS A 137 -28.51 -34.78 30.57
CA LYS A 137 -28.83 -35.53 31.80
C LYS A 137 -30.30 -35.40 32.18
N LEU A 138 -30.84 -34.19 32.11
CA LEU A 138 -32.24 -33.91 32.41
C LEU A 138 -33.18 -34.62 31.42
N LEU A 139 -32.86 -34.58 30.13
CA LEU A 139 -33.60 -35.31 29.09
C LEU A 139 -33.62 -36.82 29.36
N TYR A 140 -32.48 -37.40 29.74
CA TYR A 140 -32.41 -38.81 30.10
C TYR A 140 -33.31 -39.15 31.31
N GLN A 141 -33.33 -38.30 32.34
CA GLN A 141 -34.22 -38.47 33.48
C GLN A 141 -35.70 -38.44 33.08
N TYR A 142 -36.11 -37.47 32.25
CA TYR A 142 -37.48 -37.40 31.74
C TYR A 142 -37.85 -38.63 30.89
N LEU A 143 -36.95 -39.09 30.01
CA LEU A 143 -37.17 -40.31 29.23
C LEU A 143 -37.30 -41.55 30.12
N LYS A 144 -36.53 -41.63 31.20
CA LYS A 144 -36.64 -42.73 32.17
C LYS A 144 -38.01 -42.71 32.86
N ILE A 145 -38.45 -41.56 33.35
CA ILE A 145 -39.78 -41.40 33.98
C ILE A 145 -40.89 -41.75 32.99
N LEU A 146 -40.78 -41.26 31.75
CA LEU A 146 -41.76 -41.54 30.70
C LEU A 146 -41.89 -43.05 30.43
N ARG A 147 -40.77 -43.78 30.39
CA ARG A 147 -40.77 -45.24 30.25
C ARG A 147 -41.48 -45.92 31.42
N GLU A 148 -41.19 -45.50 32.66
CA GLU A 148 -41.86 -46.05 33.85
C GLU A 148 -43.38 -45.79 33.85
N LEU A 149 -43.80 -44.60 33.42
CA LEU A 149 -45.23 -44.26 33.29
C LEU A 149 -45.92 -45.09 32.21
N HIS A 150 -45.26 -45.27 31.05
CA HIS A 150 -45.76 -46.15 29.99
C HIS A 150 -45.90 -47.60 30.45
N VAL A 151 -44.92 -48.14 31.20
CA VAL A 151 -45.01 -49.51 31.77
C VAL A 151 -46.21 -49.65 32.71
N ARG A 152 -46.59 -48.58 33.42
CA ARG A 152 -47.76 -48.52 34.30
C ARG A 152 -49.08 -48.25 33.57
N GLY A 153 -49.05 -48.09 32.24
CA GLY A 153 -50.24 -47.88 31.40
C GLY A 153 -50.81 -46.45 31.44
N ILE A 154 -50.07 -45.48 32.00
CA ILE A 154 -50.47 -44.07 32.01
C ILE A 154 -50.09 -43.46 30.66
N LYS A 155 -51.07 -42.93 29.91
CA LYS A 155 -50.79 -42.28 28.63
C LYS A 155 -50.41 -40.82 28.86
N ILE A 156 -49.61 -40.28 27.94
CA ILE A 156 -49.17 -38.87 27.98
C ILE A 156 -50.37 -37.92 27.91
N GLU A 157 -51.43 -38.33 27.22
CA GLU A 157 -52.71 -37.60 27.09
C GLU A 157 -53.42 -37.39 28.44
N ASP A 158 -53.18 -38.27 29.42
CA ASP A 158 -53.76 -38.19 30.76
C ASP A 158 -52.99 -37.18 31.65
N LEU A 159 -51.77 -36.81 31.24
CA LEU A 159 -50.95 -35.80 31.89
C LEU A 159 -51.32 -34.45 31.26
N ASN A 160 -52.02 -33.61 32.01
CA ASN A 160 -52.55 -32.31 31.58
C ASN A 160 -51.42 -31.26 31.37
N ILE A 161 -50.53 -31.50 30.40
CA ILE A 161 -49.25 -30.78 30.16
C ILE A 161 -49.47 -29.41 29.49
N GLU A 162 -50.66 -29.15 28.92
CA GLU A 162 -50.96 -27.89 28.21
C GLU A 162 -50.88 -26.64 29.11
N SER A 163 -50.94 -26.79 30.43
CA SER A 163 -50.90 -25.66 31.38
C SER A 163 -49.48 -25.20 31.75
N THR A 164 -48.42 -25.95 31.40
CA THR A 164 -47.05 -25.71 31.91
C THR A 164 -46.00 -25.40 30.85
N ILE A 165 -46.36 -25.31 29.57
CA ILE A 165 -45.42 -24.87 28.53
C ILE A 165 -45.19 -23.36 28.69
N CYS A 166 -43.98 -22.99 29.08
CA CYS A 166 -43.55 -21.61 29.18
C CYS A 166 -43.86 -20.87 27.86
N PRO A 167 -44.62 -19.75 27.87
CA PRO A 167 -45.10 -19.07 26.66
C PRO A 167 -43.99 -18.79 25.64
N ARG A 168 -42.79 -18.49 26.15
CA ARG A 168 -41.58 -18.20 25.36
C ARG A 168 -41.14 -19.34 24.44
N PHE A 169 -41.42 -20.59 24.79
CA PHE A 169 -41.08 -21.76 23.98
C PHE A 169 -42.15 -22.04 22.91
N ARG A 170 -43.41 -21.66 23.17
CA ARG A 170 -44.51 -21.75 22.20
C ARG A 170 -44.27 -20.79 21.03
N ASP A 171 -43.86 -19.57 21.32
CA ASP A 171 -43.61 -18.54 20.30
C ASP A 171 -42.43 -18.88 19.39
N TYR A 172 -41.38 -19.52 19.93
CA TYR A 172 -40.20 -19.92 19.15
C TYR A 172 -40.48 -21.08 18.19
N LEU A 173 -41.40 -21.99 18.54
CA LEU A 173 -41.81 -23.09 17.67
C LEU A 173 -42.74 -22.64 16.53
N GLN A 174 -43.40 -21.49 16.66
CA GLN A 174 -44.26 -20.92 15.62
C GLN A 174 -43.50 -20.03 14.62
N SER A 175 -42.25 -19.65 14.92
CA SER A 175 -41.40 -18.82 14.07
C SER A 175 -40.40 -19.59 13.20
N ILE A 176 -40.48 -20.93 13.18
CA ILE A 176 -39.76 -21.84 12.27
C ILE A 176 -40.78 -22.35 11.25
#